data_AF-A0A8T5A0L6-F1
#
_entry.id   AF-A0A8T5A0L6-F1
#
_cell.length_a   1.000
_cell.length_b   1.000
_cell.length_c   1.000
_cell.angle_alpha   90.00
_cell.angle_beta   90.00
_cell.angle_gamma   90.00
#
_symmetry.space_group_name_H-M   'P 1'
#
loop_
_entity.id
_entity.type
_entity.pdbx_description
1 polymer ?
#
loop_
_entity_poly.entity_id
_entity_poly.type
_entity_poly.pdbx_seq_one_letter_code
_entity_poly.pdbx_strand_id
1 'polypeptide(L)'
;MNPRRRVAREAARLLYLGLAEEFIQAKEMAAQALGEDALPSNYEVALELDQIADEEEGIERRRLLIRLREEALRVMRILEGFNPRLIGSVWRGTARMGSDIDIVVFASE
;
A
#
# COMPACT_ATOMS: atom_id res chain seq x y z
N MET A 1 -4.12 -21.12 -13.46
CA MET A 1 -3.50 -20.12 -12.56
C MET A 1 -3.43 -20.76 -11.17
N ASN A 2 -2.28 -20.69 -10.48
CA ASN A 2 -2.13 -21.29 -9.14
C ASN A 2 -3.21 -20.76 -8.18
N PRO A 3 -3.99 -21.61 -7.47
CA PRO A 3 -5.01 -21.21 -6.51
C PRO A 3 -4.55 -20.11 -5.54
N ARG A 4 -3.35 -20.23 -4.99
CA ARG A 4 -2.76 -19.23 -4.08
C ARG A 4 -2.61 -17.86 -4.75
N ARG A 5 -2.22 -17.83 -6.02
CA ARG A 5 -2.08 -16.58 -6.77
C ARG A 5 -3.45 -15.95 -7.10
N ARG A 6 -4.47 -16.78 -7.35
CA ARG A 6 -5.85 -16.29 -7.53
C ARG A 6 -6.34 -15.59 -6.26
N VAL A 7 -6.16 -16.23 -5.10
CA VAL A 7 -6.51 -15.65 -3.81
C VAL A 7 -5.70 -14.38 -3.54
N ALA A 8 -4.40 -14.37 -3.85
CA ALA A 8 -3.56 -13.18 -3.67
C ALA A 8 -4.06 -11.99 -4.50
N ARG A 9 -4.40 -12.21 -5.78
CA ARG A 9 -4.89 -11.16 -6.67
C ARG A 9 -6.28 -10.65 -6.26
N GLU A 10 -7.16 -11.53 -5.80
CA GLU A 10 -8.48 -11.12 -5.31
C GLU A 10 -8.39 -10.35 -3.99
N ALA A 11 -7.56 -10.81 -3.05
CA ALA A 11 -7.28 -10.08 -1.81
C ALA A 11 -6.71 -8.68 -2.10
N ALA A 12 -5.80 -8.60 -3.08
CA ALA A 12 -5.26 -7.33 -3.53
C ALA A 12 -6.35 -6.39 -4.11
N ARG A 13 -7.31 -6.92 -4.89
CA ARG A 13 -8.46 -6.14 -5.38
C ARG A 13 -9.32 -5.60 -4.24
N LEU A 14 -9.62 -6.42 -3.23
CA LEU A 14 -10.38 -6.00 -2.06
C LEU A 14 -9.69 -4.85 -1.32
N LEU A 15 -8.38 -4.95 -1.13
CA LEU A 15 -7.57 -3.88 -0.54
C LEU A 15 -7.50 -2.63 -1.43
N TYR A 16 -7.46 -2.80 -2.76
CA TYR A 16 -7.43 -1.69 -3.72
C TYR A 16 -8.73 -0.88 -3.69
N LEU A 17 -9.87 -1.58 -3.69
CA LEU A 17 -11.20 -0.98 -3.67
C LEU A 17 -11.63 -0.46 -2.28
N GLY A 18 -10.81 -0.67 -1.24
CA GLY A 18 -11.13 -0.30 0.14
C GLY A 18 -12.25 -1.15 0.76
N LEU A 19 -12.51 -2.34 0.22
CA LEU A 19 -13.50 -3.29 0.76
C LEU A 19 -12.93 -4.11 1.92
N ALA A 20 -11.62 -4.12 2.08
CA ALA A 20 -10.91 -4.61 3.24
C ALA A 20 -9.82 -3.60 3.61
N GLU A 21 -9.61 -3.40 4.91
CA GLU A 21 -8.56 -2.51 5.43
C GLU A 21 -7.30 -3.29 5.77
N GLU A 22 -7.46 -4.53 6.23
CA GLU A 22 -6.38 -5.38 6.72
C GLU A 22 -6.08 -6.55 5.77
N PHE A 23 -4.80 -6.91 5.67
CA PHE A 23 -4.36 -8.03 4.81
C PHE A 23 -4.99 -9.36 5.21
N ILE A 24 -5.16 -9.60 6.51
CA ILE A 24 -5.75 -10.87 6.98
C ILE A 24 -7.20 -10.98 6.53
N GLN A 25 -7.99 -9.92 6.74
CA GLN A 25 -9.38 -9.82 6.32
C GLN A 25 -9.52 -10.01 4.81
N ALA A 26 -8.69 -9.32 4.02
CA ALA A 26 -8.72 -9.40 2.57
C ALA A 26 -8.43 -10.84 2.07
N LYS A 27 -7.48 -11.54 2.68
CA LYS A 27 -7.13 -12.92 2.31
C LYS A 27 -8.24 -13.90 2.64
N GLU A 28 -8.86 -13.79 3.80
CA GLU A 28 -9.97 -14.64 4.22
C GLU A 28 -11.20 -14.44 3.33
N MET A 29 -11.56 -13.18 3.05
CA MET A 29 -12.65 -12.84 2.13
C MET A 29 -12.39 -13.38 0.71
N ALA A 30 -11.16 -13.23 0.21
CA ALA A 30 -10.77 -13.73 -1.11
C ALA A 30 -10.80 -15.26 -1.21
N ALA A 31 -10.26 -15.96 -0.20
CA ALA A 31 -10.28 -17.42 -0.10
C ALA A 31 -11.72 -17.94 -0.10
N GLN A 32 -12.58 -17.34 0.73
CA GLN A 32 -14.00 -17.69 0.83
C GLN A 32 -14.75 -17.43 -0.49
N ALA A 33 -14.56 -16.26 -1.11
CA ALA A 33 -15.24 -15.90 -2.35
C ALA A 33 -14.87 -16.82 -3.52
N LEU A 34 -13.63 -17.33 -3.53
CA LEU A 34 -13.13 -18.20 -4.59
C LEU A 34 -13.33 -19.70 -4.29
N GLY A 35 -13.73 -20.06 -3.06
CA GLY A 35 -13.84 -21.46 -2.63
C GLY A 35 -12.49 -22.17 -2.57
N GLU A 36 -11.44 -21.46 -2.18
CA GLU A 36 -10.05 -21.95 -2.15
C GLU A 36 -9.50 -21.91 -0.72
N ASP A 37 -8.79 -22.95 -0.28
CA ASP A 37 -8.19 -23.00 1.07
C ASP A 37 -6.79 -22.34 1.14
N ALA A 38 -6.32 -21.77 0.02
CA ALA A 38 -4.98 -21.23 -0.09
C ALA A 38 -4.88 -19.84 0.56
N LEU A 39 -4.09 -19.72 1.63
CA LEU A 39 -3.73 -18.42 2.22
C LEU A 39 -2.36 -17.96 1.69
N PRO A 40 -2.31 -16.89 0.88
CA PRO A 40 -1.05 -16.29 0.45
C PRO A 40 -0.38 -15.49 1.58
N SER A 41 0.90 -15.23 1.41
CA SER A 41 1.64 -14.29 2.26
C SER A 41 1.21 -12.85 1.98
N ASN A 42 1.41 -11.95 2.95
CA ASN A 42 1.16 -10.51 2.73
C ASN A 42 2.04 -9.96 1.60
N TYR A 43 3.24 -10.53 1.41
CA TYR A 43 4.13 -10.17 0.32
C TYR A 43 3.53 -10.51 -1.05
N GLU A 44 2.95 -11.70 -1.22
CA GLU A 44 2.28 -12.08 -2.47
C GLU A 44 1.07 -11.19 -2.78
N VAL A 45 0.27 -10.85 -1.77
CA VAL A 45 -0.85 -9.91 -1.91
C VAL A 45 -0.34 -8.51 -2.28
N ALA A 46 0.74 -8.05 -1.64
CA ALA A 46 1.32 -6.74 -1.93
C ALA A 46 1.87 -6.64 -3.36
N LEU A 47 2.46 -7.71 -3.90
CA LEU A 47 2.90 -7.76 -5.29
C LEU A 47 1.73 -7.63 -6.28
N GLU A 48 0.65 -8.37 -6.05
CA GLU A 48 -0.54 -8.28 -6.91
C GLU A 48 -1.24 -6.92 -6.74
N LEU A 49 -1.23 -6.35 -5.53
CA LEU A 49 -1.76 -5.01 -5.27
C LEU A 49 -0.99 -3.93 -6.02
N ASP A 50 0.34 -4.03 -6.03
CA ASP A 50 1.18 -3.11 -6.78
C ASP A 50 0.94 -3.20 -8.28
N GLN A 51 0.77 -4.42 -8.81
CA GLN A 51 0.39 -4.64 -10.22
C GLN A 51 -0.98 -4.04 -10.55
N ILE A 52 -1.99 -4.27 -9.72
CA ILE A 52 -3.34 -3.70 -9.92
C ILE A 52 -3.28 -2.17 -9.91
N ALA A 53 -2.59 -1.58 -8.94
CA ALA A 53 -2.46 -0.12 -8.88
C ALA A 53 -1.71 0.45 -10.10
N ASP A 54 -0.69 -0.24 -10.61
CA ASP A 54 -0.01 0.16 -11.85
C ASP A 54 -0.90 0.03 -13.10
N GLU A 55 -1.69 -1.04 -13.19
CA GLU A 55 -2.66 -1.27 -14.28
C GLU A 55 -3.74 -0.19 -14.29
N GLU A 56 -4.27 0.20 -13.13
CA GLU A 56 -5.39 1.15 -13.00
C GLU A 56 -4.95 2.63 -13.05
N GLU A 57 -3.83 2.98 -12.40
CA GLU A 57 -3.42 4.38 -12.21
C GLU A 57 -2.28 4.83 -13.14
N GLY A 58 -1.47 3.88 -13.64
CA GLY A 58 -0.42 4.12 -14.63
C GLY A 58 0.50 5.32 -14.34
N ILE A 59 0.59 6.24 -15.30
CA ILE A 59 1.49 7.42 -15.21
C ILE A 59 1.07 8.37 -14.09
N GLU A 60 -0.23 8.44 -13.78
CA GLU A 60 -0.74 9.34 -12.73
C GLU A 60 -0.27 8.91 -11.35
N ARG A 61 -0.06 7.61 -11.12
CA ARG A 61 0.53 7.09 -9.87
C ARG A 61 1.92 7.67 -9.62
N ARG A 62 2.78 7.73 -10.65
CA ARG A 62 4.11 8.34 -10.54
C ARG A 62 4.02 9.83 -10.22
N ARG A 63 3.10 10.56 -10.87
CA ARG A 63 2.88 11.98 -10.59
C ARG A 63 2.38 12.20 -9.16
N LEU A 64 1.45 11.36 -8.70
CA LEU A 64 0.97 11.38 -7.31
C LEU A 64 2.11 11.15 -6.32
N LEU A 65 2.93 10.12 -6.53
CA LEU A 65 4.06 9.82 -5.65
C LEU A 65 5.04 10.98 -5.55
N ILE A 66 5.35 11.65 -6.67
CA ILE A 66 6.20 12.85 -6.67
C ILE A 66 5.56 13.94 -5.81
N ARG A 67 4.27 14.26 -6.05
CA ARG A 67 3.54 15.28 -5.27
C ARG A 67 3.53 14.97 -3.76
N LEU A 68 3.25 13.72 -3.38
CA LEU A 68 3.23 13.30 -1.98
C LEU A 68 4.62 13.39 -1.34
N ARG A 69 5.70 13.07 -2.08
CA ARG A 69 7.07 13.23 -1.59
C ARG A 69 7.48 14.69 -1.44
N GLU A 70 7.04 15.56 -2.34
CA GLU A 70 7.24 17.01 -2.22
C GLU A 70 6.52 17.58 -1.00
N GLU A 71 5.28 17.15 -0.74
CA GLU A 71 4.51 17.54 0.44
C GLU A 71 5.14 17.00 1.72
N ALA A 72 5.52 15.72 1.74
CA ALA A 72 6.24 15.12 2.86
C ALA A 72 7.51 15.91 3.18
N LEU A 73 8.28 16.30 2.16
CA LEU A 73 9.49 17.11 2.34
C LEU A 73 9.18 18.49 2.93
N ARG A 74 8.08 19.14 2.55
CA ARG A 74 7.64 20.41 3.18
C ARG A 74 7.38 20.22 4.67
N VAL A 75 6.62 19.19 5.05
CA VAL A 75 6.31 18.89 6.45
C VAL A 75 7.57 18.52 7.23
N MET A 76 8.44 17.67 6.67
CA MET A 76 9.69 17.26 7.31
C MET A 76 10.64 18.45 7.57
N ARG A 77 10.67 19.47 6.71
CA ARG A 77 11.47 20.69 6.97
C ARG A 77 10.95 21.47 8.19
N ILE A 78 9.64 21.52 8.39
CA ILE A 78 9.04 22.16 9.58
C ILE A 78 9.42 21.37 10.85
N LEU A 79 9.49 20.05 10.72
CA LEU A 79 9.79 19.12 11.82
C LEU A 79 11.30 18.84 11.97
N GLU A 80 12.19 19.56 11.28
CA GLU A 80 13.63 19.24 11.18
C GLU A 80 14.30 19.00 12.54
N GLY A 81 13.92 19.78 13.57
CA GLY A 81 14.43 19.62 14.94
C GLY A 81 14.10 18.29 15.63
N PHE A 82 13.18 17.50 15.07
CA PHE A 82 12.75 16.20 15.59
C PHE A 82 13.20 15.02 14.71
N ASN A 83 14.26 15.17 13.91
CA ASN A 83 14.80 14.10 13.06
C ASN A 83 13.72 13.30 12.28
N PRO A 84 12.88 13.98 11.49
CA PRO A 84 11.72 13.35 10.88
C PRO A 84 12.14 12.32 9.84
N ARG A 85 11.41 11.21 9.75
CA ARG A 85 11.62 10.18 8.73
C ARG A 85 10.29 9.85 8.05
N LEU A 86 10.27 9.98 6.72
CA LEU A 86 9.18 9.51 5.89
C LEU A 86 9.17 7.98 5.89
N ILE A 87 8.02 7.39 6.20
CA ILE A 87 7.79 5.95 6.16
C ILE A 87 6.56 5.65 5.29
N GLY A 88 5.99 4.46 5.44
CA GLY A 88 4.73 4.15 4.77
C GLY A 88 4.85 3.97 3.25
N SER A 89 3.71 4.06 2.58
CA SER A 89 3.58 3.82 1.13
C SER A 89 4.32 4.85 0.29
N VAL A 90 4.37 6.11 0.74
CA VAL A 90 5.06 7.22 0.06
C VAL A 90 6.58 7.03 0.07
N TRP A 91 7.15 6.59 1.19
CA TRP A 91 8.56 6.19 1.24
C TRP A 91 8.83 5.01 0.30
N ARG A 92 8.07 3.93 0.45
CA ARG A 92 8.26 2.67 -0.29
C ARG A 92 7.98 2.79 -1.80
N GLY A 93 7.36 3.88 -2.25
CA GLY A 93 7.03 4.11 -3.65
C GLY A 93 5.76 3.39 -4.11
N THR A 94 5.01 2.80 -3.18
CA THR A 94 3.78 2.06 -3.47
C THR A 94 2.53 2.90 -3.21
N ALA A 95 2.66 4.21 -3.02
CA ALA A 95 1.52 5.11 -2.86
C ALA A 95 0.58 5.01 -4.06
N ARG A 96 -0.72 5.08 -3.75
CA ARG A 96 -1.86 4.99 -4.66
C ARG A 96 -2.83 6.13 -4.37
N MET A 97 -3.86 6.30 -5.18
CA MET A 97 -4.90 7.28 -4.90
C MET A 97 -5.46 7.11 -3.48
N GLY A 98 -5.57 8.21 -2.73
CA GLY A 98 -6.02 8.19 -1.33
C GLY A 98 -4.98 7.72 -0.31
N SER A 99 -3.71 7.57 -0.67
CA SER A 99 -2.65 7.30 0.31
C SER A 99 -2.32 8.53 1.16
N ASP A 100 -2.11 8.30 2.45
CA ASP A 100 -1.65 9.30 3.41
C ASP A 100 -0.12 9.44 3.45
N ILE A 101 0.37 10.49 4.09
CA ILE A 101 1.80 10.74 4.34
C ILE A 101 2.12 10.39 5.79
N ASP A 102 2.87 9.31 5.99
CA ASP A 102 3.32 8.86 7.31
C ASP A 102 4.73 9.39 7.62
N ILE A 103 4.85 10.25 8.64
CA ILE A 103 6.14 10.76 9.13
C ILE A 103 6.29 10.38 10.60
N VAL A 104 7.38 9.69 10.93
CA VAL A 104 7.78 9.48 12.33
C VAL A 104 8.80 10.54 12.74
N VAL A 105 8.69 11.00 13.98
CA VAL A 105 9.59 11.99 14.57
C VAL A 105 10.20 11.44 15.85
N PHE A 106 11.40 11.90 16.17
CA PHE A 106 12.15 11.54 17.36
C PHE A 106 12.53 12.83 18.10
N ALA A 107 11.98 13.05 19.29
CA ALA A 107 12.58 13.99 20.22
C ALA A 107 13.84 13.33 20.79
N SER A 108 14.93 14.09 20.89
CA SER A 108 16.08 13.67 21.71
C SER A 108 15.61 13.49 23.16
N GLU A 109 16.25 12.57 23.90
CA GLU A 109 16.35 12.71 25.37
C GLU A 109 17.21 13.93 25.72
#